data_AF-R0P1X8-F1
#
_entry.id   AF-R0P1X8-F1
#
_cell.length_a   1.000
_cell.length_b   1.000
_cell.length_c   1.000
_cell.angle_alpha   90.00
_cell.angle_beta   90.00
_cell.angle_gamma   90.00
#
_symmetry.space_group_name_H-M   'P 1'
#
loop_
_entity.id
_entity.type
_entity.pdbx_description
1 polymer ?
#
loop_
_entity_poly.entity_id
_entity_poly.type
_entity_poly.pdbx_seq_one_letter_code
_entity_poly.pdbx_strand_id
1 'polypeptide(L)'
;MVNVKINFRGLDVAYFDVLEMGEKKYVLDSNSTTPKSYYWGLSPETLEVDLIELDSQNKNFDKKIKMGPSGMRMVGIGFSLLLYRVVTSISRYYDISHNLYLKVSLFPISILVAYIVYQSILMKSRKEISSRLSKEKKRFKIVFQNNKKKRQFHAYLFLILHTIAFSIYMGEDDGTEAAILVLNGLLAYLFIWIESGVIPLTYAYQKKYLEFKELKKL
;
A
#
# COMPACT_ATOMS: atom_id res chain seq x y z
N MET A 1 -6.38 -23.20 -25.10
CA MET A 1 -6.04 -22.09 -24.17
C MET A 1 -4.55 -21.82 -24.29
N VAL A 2 -4.15 -20.69 -24.86
CA VAL A 2 -2.73 -20.30 -24.87
C VAL A 2 -2.32 -20.03 -23.42
N ASN A 3 -1.36 -20.79 -22.90
CA ASN A 3 -0.91 -20.69 -21.53
C ASN A 3 -0.02 -19.44 -21.39
N VAL A 4 -0.65 -18.27 -21.29
CA VAL A 4 0.06 -17.00 -21.13
C VAL A 4 0.68 -16.97 -19.73
N LYS A 5 2.00 -17.15 -19.67
CA LYS A 5 2.76 -17.08 -18.42
C LYS A 5 2.95 -15.60 -18.04
N ILE A 6 2.38 -15.20 -16.92
CA ILE A 6 2.58 -13.86 -16.35
C ILE A 6 3.61 -13.96 -15.23
N ASN A 7 4.61 -13.10 -15.29
CA ASN A 7 5.61 -12.95 -14.24
C ASN A 7 5.56 -11.53 -13.65
N PHE A 8 5.64 -11.44 -12.32
CA PHE A 8 5.64 -10.18 -11.60
C PHE A 8 7.04 -9.92 -11.06
N ARG A 9 7.56 -8.72 -11.32
CA ARG A 9 8.85 -8.26 -10.83
C ARG A 9 8.70 -6.94 -10.09
N GLY A 10 9.08 -6.93 -8.82
CA GLY A 10 9.05 -5.72 -8.00
C GLY A 10 9.92 -4.60 -8.55
N LEU A 11 9.43 -3.36 -8.48
CA LEU A 11 10.19 -2.15 -8.80
C LEU A 11 10.77 -1.49 -7.54
N ASP A 12 11.77 -0.63 -7.74
CA ASP A 12 12.29 0.30 -6.74
C ASP A 12 11.33 1.47 -6.44
N VAL A 13 10.16 1.47 -7.08
CA VAL A 13 9.12 2.49 -6.93
C VAL A 13 7.89 1.87 -6.27
N ALA A 14 7.48 2.40 -5.12
CA ALA A 14 6.35 1.86 -4.35
C ALA A 14 5.04 1.89 -5.16
N TYR A 15 4.21 0.85 -4.99
CA TYR A 15 2.90 0.66 -5.63
C TYR A 15 2.91 0.18 -7.09
N PHE A 16 4.09 0.09 -7.70
CA PHE A 16 4.25 -0.31 -9.08
C PHE A 16 5.10 -1.56 -9.20
N ASP A 17 4.74 -2.43 -10.13
CA ASP A 17 5.52 -3.61 -10.49
C ASP A 17 5.72 -3.66 -12.01
N VAL A 18 6.69 -4.45 -12.45
CA VAL A 18 6.80 -4.85 -13.87
C VAL A 18 6.08 -6.17 -14.04
N LEU A 19 5.14 -6.20 -14.98
CA LEU A 19 4.45 -7.39 -15.41
C LEU A 19 5.01 -7.83 -16.77
N GLU A 20 5.53 -9.03 -16.83
CA GLU A 20 6.06 -9.65 -18.05
C GLU A 20 5.05 -10.67 -18.57
N MET A 21 4.59 -10.47 -19.81
CA MET A 21 3.57 -11.30 -20.46
C MET A 21 4.04 -11.68 -21.88
N GLY A 22 4.59 -12.88 -22.01
CA GLY A 22 5.28 -13.29 -23.24
C GLY A 22 6.51 -12.40 -23.50
N GLU A 23 6.59 -11.79 -24.68
CA GLU A 23 7.69 -10.89 -25.07
C GLU A 23 7.46 -9.43 -24.64
N LYS A 24 6.26 -9.11 -24.13
CA LYS A 24 5.89 -7.75 -23.74
C LYS A 24 6.07 -7.52 -22.25
N LYS A 25 6.46 -6.29 -21.91
CA LYS A 25 6.58 -5.83 -20.54
C LYS A 25 5.61 -4.68 -20.31
N TYR A 26 5.07 -4.60 -19.09
CA TYR A 26 4.14 -3.58 -18.68
C TYR A 26 4.53 -3.06 -17.30
N VAL A 27 4.29 -1.77 -17.06
CA VAL A 27 4.22 -1.24 -15.70
C VAL A 27 2.80 -1.46 -15.20
N LEU A 28 2.68 -2.14 -14.08
CA LEU A 28 1.42 -2.40 -13.39
C LEU A 28 1.25 -1.41 -12.24
N ASP A 29 0.15 -0.65 -12.25
CA ASP A 29 -0.24 0.21 -11.12
C ASP A 29 -1.13 -0.61 -10.18
N SER A 30 -0.55 -1.19 -9.13
CA SER A 30 -1.33 -2.02 -8.19
C SER A 30 -2.42 -1.21 -7.50
N ASN A 31 -2.19 0.09 -7.29
CA ASN A 31 -3.17 0.94 -6.65
C ASN A 31 -4.41 1.20 -7.52
N SER A 32 -4.31 1.03 -8.84
CA SER A 32 -5.45 1.11 -9.76
C SER A 32 -6.39 -0.10 -9.68
N THR A 33 -6.08 -1.14 -8.88
CA THR A 33 -6.92 -2.35 -8.80
C THR A 33 -8.36 -2.01 -8.46
N THR A 34 -9.29 -2.50 -9.28
CA THR A 34 -10.74 -2.35 -9.07
C THR A 34 -11.49 -3.69 -9.16
N PRO A 35 -12.55 -3.90 -8.36
CA PRO A 35 -13.00 -3.04 -7.27
C PRO A 35 -12.14 -3.19 -6.01
N LYS A 36 -11.94 -2.08 -5.27
CA LYS A 36 -11.18 -2.07 -4.01
C LYS A 36 -11.82 -2.92 -2.90
N SER A 37 -13.10 -3.22 -3.02
CA SER A 37 -13.82 -4.07 -2.07
C SER A 37 -13.25 -5.49 -1.92
N TYR A 38 -12.46 -5.96 -2.90
CA TYR A 38 -11.71 -7.21 -2.78
C TYR A 38 -10.81 -7.24 -1.56
N TYR A 39 -10.11 -6.14 -1.27
CA TYR A 39 -9.22 -6.00 -0.13
C TYR A 39 -10.00 -5.87 1.20
N TRP A 40 -11.23 -5.36 1.12
CA TRP A 40 -12.18 -5.29 2.24
C TRP A 40 -12.89 -6.61 2.58
N GLY A 41 -12.42 -7.75 2.06
CA GLY A 41 -12.99 -9.06 2.35
C GLY A 41 -14.17 -9.45 1.48
N LEU A 42 -14.54 -8.64 0.48
CA LEU A 42 -15.45 -9.09 -0.56
C LEU A 42 -14.72 -9.96 -1.59
N SER A 43 -15.50 -10.68 -2.39
CA SER A 43 -14.99 -11.55 -3.43
C SER A 43 -15.62 -11.20 -4.78
N PRO A 44 -15.23 -10.07 -5.39
CA PRO A 44 -15.68 -9.75 -6.74
C PRO A 44 -15.25 -10.86 -7.72
N GLU A 45 -16.03 -11.05 -8.77
CA GLU A 45 -15.79 -12.08 -9.78
C GLU A 45 -14.59 -11.75 -10.66
N THR A 46 -14.35 -10.46 -10.90
CA THR A 46 -13.24 -9.97 -11.71
C THR A 46 -12.51 -8.83 -11.00
N LEU A 47 -11.20 -8.76 -11.22
CA LEU A 47 -10.34 -7.65 -10.82
C LEU A 47 -9.71 -7.03 -12.06
N GLU A 48 -9.80 -5.71 -12.20
CA GLU A 48 -9.12 -4.98 -13.26
C GLU A 48 -7.96 -4.16 -12.68
N VAL A 49 -6.84 -4.14 -13.39
CA VAL A 49 -5.65 -3.37 -13.00
C VAL A 49 -5.11 -2.64 -14.23
N ASP A 50 -4.76 -1.37 -14.06
CA ASP A 50 -4.18 -0.56 -15.13
C ASP A 50 -2.73 -0.98 -15.42
N LEU A 51 -2.44 -1.06 -16.71
CA LEU A 51 -1.14 -1.38 -17.28
C LEU A 51 -0.69 -0.29 -18.24
N ILE A 52 0.61 -0.05 -18.28
CA ILE A 52 1.26 0.80 -19.29
C ILE A 52 2.31 -0.05 -19.99
N GLU A 53 2.18 -0.24 -21.30
CA GLU A 53 3.15 -1.01 -22.09
C GLU A 53 4.50 -0.31 -22.09
N LEU A 54 5.55 -1.08 -21.82
CA LEU A 54 6.93 -0.63 -21.90
C LEU A 54 7.46 -0.88 -23.31
N ASP A 55 8.15 0.12 -23.85
CA ASP A 55 8.96 -0.05 -25.05
C ASP A 55 10.05 -1.10 -24.80
N SER A 56 10.23 -2.02 -25.76
CA SER A 56 11.24 -3.08 -25.68
C SER A 56 12.66 -2.54 -25.55
N GLN A 57 12.92 -1.31 -26.00
CA GLN A 57 14.22 -0.64 -25.86
C GLN A 57 14.41 0.09 -24.52
N ASN A 58 13.35 0.26 -23.72
CA ASN A 58 13.41 1.03 -22.48
C ASN A 58 13.97 0.21 -21.30
N LYS A 59 15.25 0.42 -20.99
CA LYS A 59 15.95 -0.21 -19.86
C LYS A 59 15.79 0.49 -18.51
N ASN A 60 15.02 1.60 -18.44
CA ASN A 60 14.88 2.38 -17.21
C ASN A 60 14.21 1.61 -16.05
N PHE A 61 13.49 0.54 -16.38
CA PHE A 61 12.77 -0.30 -15.42
C PHE A 61 13.53 -1.59 -15.04
N ASP A 62 14.73 -1.81 -15.58
CA ASP A 62 15.56 -2.99 -15.28
C ASP A 62 16.46 -2.79 -14.05
N LYS A 63 16.48 -1.58 -13.46
CA LYS A 63 17.18 -1.33 -12.20
C LYS A 63 16.54 -2.13 -11.07
N LYS A 64 17.34 -2.99 -10.43
CA LYS A 64 16.92 -3.71 -9.23
C LYS A 64 16.81 -2.76 -8.04
N ILE A 65 15.94 -3.11 -7.09
CA ILE A 65 15.78 -2.43 -5.80
C ILE A 65 17.16 -2.36 -5.12
N LYS A 66 17.71 -1.14 -4.97
CA LYS A 66 19.06 -0.93 -4.41
C LYS A 66 19.13 -0.98 -2.89
N MET A 67 17.98 -0.97 -2.21
CA MET A 67 17.93 -0.83 -0.75
C MET A 67 17.76 -2.20 -0.08
N GLY A 68 18.80 -2.65 0.63
CA GLY A 68 18.76 -3.90 1.40
C GLY A 68 17.85 -3.81 2.62
N PRO A 69 17.39 -4.95 3.18
CA PRO A 69 16.48 -5.01 4.33
C PRO A 69 16.96 -4.21 5.56
N SER A 70 18.27 -4.12 5.77
CA SER A 70 18.89 -3.40 6.89
C SER A 70 18.75 -1.88 6.77
N GLY A 71 18.93 -1.31 5.58
CA GLY A 71 18.80 0.13 5.34
C GLY A 71 17.37 0.63 5.53
N MET A 72 16.38 -0.15 5.10
CA MET A 72 14.96 0.19 5.25
C MET A 72 14.51 0.14 6.72
N ARG A 73 15.04 -0.80 7.51
CA ARG A 73 14.79 -0.90 8.95
C ARG A 73 15.34 0.31 9.73
N MET A 74 16.56 0.76 9.43
CA MET A 74 17.16 1.91 10.12
C MET A 74 16.40 3.21 9.87
N VAL A 75 15.97 3.47 8.63
CA VAL A 75 15.16 4.65 8.30
C VAL A 75 13.81 4.60 9.03
N GLY A 76 13.14 3.44 9.05
CA GLY A 76 11.87 3.27 9.75
C GLY A 76 11.96 3.51 11.26
N ILE A 77 12.99 2.96 11.91
CA ILE A 77 13.23 3.14 13.36
C ILE A 77 13.54 4.61 13.67
N GLY A 78 14.47 5.23 12.92
CA GLY A 78 14.86 6.62 13.15
C GLY A 78 13.68 7.59 12.95
N PHE A 79 12.87 7.37 11.93
CA PHE A 79 11.68 8.18 11.68
C PHE A 79 10.62 8.00 12.77
N SER A 80 10.39 6.77 13.24
CA SER A 80 9.44 6.48 14.32
C SER A 80 9.85 7.14 15.64
N LEU A 81 11.15 7.12 15.97
CA LEU A 81 11.67 7.78 17.17
C LEU A 81 11.54 9.31 17.09
N LEU A 82 11.79 9.90 15.91
CA LEU A 82 11.59 11.32 15.68
C LEU A 82 10.12 11.71 15.87
N LEU A 83 9.20 10.95 15.26
CA LEU A 83 7.76 11.16 15.42
C LEU A 83 7.34 11.06 16.88
N TYR A 84 7.81 10.04 17.60
CA TYR A 84 7.55 9.90 19.03
C TYR A 84 7.96 11.15 19.80
N ARG A 85 9.19 11.65 19.62
CA ARG A 85 9.66 12.87 20.31
C ARG A 85 8.79 14.08 20.02
N VAL A 86 8.37 14.27 18.76
CA VAL A 86 7.51 15.38 18.37
C VAL A 86 6.14 15.26 19.03
N VAL A 87 5.51 14.07 18.95
CA VAL A 87 4.18 13.82 19.54
C VAL A 87 4.22 13.97 21.06
N THR A 88 5.24 13.43 21.74
CA THR A 88 5.40 13.57 23.19
C THR A 88 5.60 15.02 23.61
N SER A 89 6.39 15.80 22.85
CA SER A 89 6.58 17.23 23.12
C SER A 89 5.27 18.01 23.04
N ILE A 90 4.50 17.77 21.97
CA ILE A 90 3.17 18.38 21.79
C ILE A 90 2.22 17.93 22.91
N SER A 91 2.22 16.64 23.25
CA SER A 91 1.32 16.08 24.27
C SER A 91 1.56 16.69 25.64
N ARG A 92 2.83 16.90 26.01
CA ARG A 92 3.21 17.56 27.27
C ARG A 92 2.87 19.05 27.27
N TYR A 93 3.10 19.74 26.14
CA TYR A 93 2.84 21.17 26.03
C TYR A 93 1.35 21.51 26.17
N TYR A 94 0.46 20.65 25.65
CA TYR A 94 -1.00 20.86 25.66
C TYR A 94 -1.75 20.08 26.75
N ASP A 95 -1.04 19.39 27.64
CA ASP A 95 -1.61 18.54 28.70
C ASP A 95 -2.73 17.60 28.20
N ILE A 96 -2.42 16.89 27.11
CA ILE A 96 -3.40 16.13 26.33
C ILE A 96 -4.04 15.00 27.13
N SER A 97 -3.30 14.40 28.07
CA SER A 97 -3.76 13.32 28.93
C SER A 97 -5.02 13.69 29.73
N HIS A 98 -5.14 14.96 30.15
CA HIS A 98 -6.26 15.47 30.93
C HIS A 98 -7.38 16.07 30.07
N ASN A 99 -7.12 16.40 28.80
CA ASN A 99 -8.13 16.92 27.88
C ASN A 99 -8.73 15.80 27.01
N LEU A 100 -9.87 15.27 27.47
CA LEU A 100 -10.58 14.17 26.79
C LEU A 100 -10.86 14.45 25.31
N TYR A 101 -11.25 15.68 24.96
CA TYR A 101 -11.58 16.04 23.58
C TYR A 101 -10.34 16.02 22.67
N LEU A 102 -9.23 16.60 23.14
CA LEU A 102 -7.96 16.55 22.42
C LEU A 102 -7.46 15.10 22.30
N LYS A 103 -7.57 14.33 23.38
CA LYS A 103 -7.17 12.92 23.41
C LYS A 103 -7.92 12.12 22.35
N VAL A 104 -9.25 12.14 22.37
CA VAL A 104 -10.09 11.42 21.41
C VAL A 104 -9.84 11.87 19.97
N SER A 105 -9.65 13.18 19.72
CA SER A 105 -9.43 13.70 18.37
C SER A 105 -8.05 13.33 17.79
N LEU A 106 -7.02 13.17 18.61
CA LEU A 106 -5.69 12.79 18.15
C LEU A 106 -5.60 11.38 17.56
N PHE A 107 -6.44 10.46 18.04
CA PHE A 107 -6.46 9.11 17.53
C PHE A 107 -6.80 9.02 16.03
N PRO A 108 -7.94 9.56 15.53
CA PRO A 108 -8.21 9.60 14.09
C PRO A 108 -7.24 10.51 13.33
N ILE A 109 -6.69 11.56 13.96
CA ILE A 109 -5.64 12.38 13.34
C ILE A 109 -4.40 11.54 13.02
N SER A 110 -3.99 10.61 13.89
CA SER A 110 -2.85 9.74 13.61
C SER A 110 -3.06 8.85 12.36
N ILE A 111 -4.30 8.38 12.14
CA ILE A 111 -4.70 7.65 10.92
C ILE A 111 -4.68 8.58 9.70
N LEU A 112 -5.18 9.81 9.85
CA LEU A 112 -5.16 10.83 8.80
C LEU A 112 -3.72 11.18 8.37
N VAL A 113 -2.80 11.33 9.31
CA VAL A 113 -1.37 11.54 9.02
C VAL A 113 -0.81 10.37 8.22
N ALA A 114 -1.11 9.12 8.60
CA ALA A 114 -0.70 7.94 7.85
C ALA A 114 -1.21 7.96 6.40
N TYR A 115 -2.47 8.37 6.20
CA TYR A 115 -3.06 8.54 4.87
C TYR A 115 -2.36 9.64 4.05
N ILE A 116 -2.03 10.79 4.65
CA ILE A 116 -1.30 11.88 3.97
C ILE A 116 0.10 11.41 3.55
N VAL A 117 0.80 10.67 4.42
CA VAL A 117 2.11 10.08 4.11
C VAL A 117 1.98 9.10 2.93
N TYR A 118 0.98 8.22 2.96
CA TYR A 118 0.67 7.32 1.86
C TYR A 118 0.45 8.08 0.54
N GLN A 119 -0.40 9.11 0.54
CA GLN A 119 -0.69 9.91 -0.66
C GLN A 119 0.57 10.60 -1.20
N SER A 120 1.40 11.13 -0.31
CA SER A 120 2.66 11.78 -0.68
C SER A 120 3.62 10.81 -1.37
N ILE A 121 3.75 9.58 -0.85
CA ILE A 121 4.56 8.52 -1.46
C ILE A 121 3.98 8.13 -2.81
N LEU A 122 2.66 7.90 -2.90
CA LEU A 122 1.99 7.53 -4.15
C LEU A 122 2.17 8.60 -5.24
N MET A 123 2.03 9.89 -4.89
CA MET A 123 2.25 11.00 -5.82
C MET A 123 3.70 11.04 -6.32
N LYS A 124 4.68 10.85 -5.43
CA LYS A 124 6.10 10.78 -5.81
C LYS A 124 6.37 9.58 -6.71
N SER A 125 5.85 8.40 -6.37
CA SER A 125 5.95 7.20 -7.20
C SER A 125 5.37 7.40 -8.59
N ARG A 126 4.19 8.01 -8.71
CA ARG A 126 3.57 8.30 -10.01
C ARG A 126 4.40 9.25 -10.87
N LYS A 127 4.98 10.29 -10.26
CA LYS A 127 5.90 11.22 -10.96
C LYS A 127 7.15 10.49 -11.45
N GLU A 128 7.72 9.63 -10.61
CA GLU A 128 8.90 8.82 -10.95
C GLU A 128 8.63 7.79 -12.06
N ILE A 129 7.50 7.09 -12.03
CA ILE A 129 7.12 6.21 -13.13
C ILE A 129 6.92 7.02 -14.41
N SER A 130 6.23 8.15 -14.33
CA SER A 130 5.97 8.99 -15.51
C SER A 130 7.24 9.58 -16.12
N SER A 131 8.28 9.85 -15.33
CA SER A 131 9.57 10.35 -15.85
C SER A 131 10.40 9.26 -16.53
N ARG A 132 10.22 7.98 -16.13
CA ARG A 132 10.91 6.82 -16.72
C ARG A 132 10.26 6.27 -17.98
N LEU A 133 8.96 6.56 -18.19
CA LEU A 133 8.19 6.12 -19.35
C LEU A 133 8.57 6.90 -20.63
N SER A 134 8.42 6.23 -21.78
CA SER A 134 8.50 6.86 -23.10
C SER A 134 7.37 7.89 -23.32
N LYS A 135 7.56 8.80 -24.28
CA LYS A 135 6.55 9.81 -24.64
C LYS A 135 5.24 9.17 -25.11
N GLU A 136 5.32 8.09 -25.89
CA GLU A 136 4.15 7.29 -26.25
C GLU A 136 3.81 6.29 -25.13
N LYS A 137 2.56 6.34 -24.66
CA LYS A 137 2.04 5.52 -23.56
C LYS A 137 0.84 4.74 -24.05
N LYS A 138 1.04 3.48 -24.45
CA LYS A 138 -0.08 2.56 -24.73
C LYS A 138 -0.61 2.03 -23.39
N ARG A 139 -1.86 2.35 -23.09
CA ARG A 139 -2.52 1.96 -21.84
C ARG A 139 -3.41 0.75 -22.06
N PHE A 140 -3.41 -0.13 -21.08
CA PHE A 140 -4.20 -1.34 -21.08
C PHE A 140 -4.81 -1.56 -19.70
N LYS A 141 -5.80 -2.45 -19.62
CA LYS A 141 -6.27 -3.05 -18.37
C LYS A 141 -6.10 -4.55 -18.46
N ILE A 142 -5.44 -5.12 -17.46
CA ILE A 142 -5.46 -6.56 -17.26
C ILE A 142 -6.65 -6.94 -16.40
N VAL A 143 -7.39 -7.95 -16.83
CA VAL A 143 -8.52 -8.49 -16.09
C VAL A 143 -8.15 -9.87 -15.57
N PHE A 144 -8.29 -10.02 -14.26
CA PHE A 144 -8.17 -11.29 -13.57
C PHE A 144 -9.55 -11.83 -13.18
N GLN A 145 -9.74 -13.12 -13.29
CA GLN A 145 -10.92 -13.83 -12.80
C GLN A 145 -10.64 -14.44 -11.43
N ASN A 146 -11.52 -14.22 -10.46
CA ASN A 146 -11.43 -14.78 -9.12
C ASN A 146 -12.18 -16.12 -9.04
N ASN A 147 -11.60 -17.16 -9.63
CA ASN A 147 -12.26 -18.46 -9.78
C ASN A 147 -12.64 -19.13 -8.47
N LYS A 148 -11.88 -18.90 -7.40
CA LYS A 148 -12.10 -19.56 -6.10
C LYS A 148 -12.97 -18.76 -5.14
N LYS A 149 -13.46 -17.59 -5.57
CA LYS A 149 -14.17 -16.61 -4.73
C LYS A 149 -13.46 -16.39 -3.38
N LYS A 150 -12.12 -16.37 -3.39
CA LYS A 150 -11.33 -16.26 -2.16
C LYS A 150 -11.38 -14.81 -1.68
N ARG A 151 -11.74 -14.64 -0.40
CA ARG A 151 -11.81 -13.34 0.28
C ARG A 151 -10.43 -12.97 0.82
N GLN A 152 -10.06 -11.71 0.70
CA GLN A 152 -8.89 -11.16 1.39
C GLN A 152 -9.35 -10.61 2.74
N PHE A 153 -9.05 -11.34 3.81
CA PHE A 153 -9.61 -11.14 5.14
C PHE A 153 -8.97 -9.96 5.93
N HIS A 154 -8.66 -8.83 5.30
CA HIS A 154 -7.85 -7.77 5.94
C HIS A 154 -8.66 -6.68 6.64
N ALA A 155 -9.87 -6.33 6.16
CA ALA A 155 -10.60 -5.18 6.69
C ALA A 155 -11.16 -5.32 8.13
N TYR A 156 -11.63 -6.50 8.55
CA TYR A 156 -12.11 -6.64 9.93
C TYR A 156 -10.95 -6.61 10.94
N LEU A 157 -9.76 -7.08 10.54
CA LEU A 157 -8.55 -6.94 11.36
C LEU A 157 -8.17 -5.47 11.54
N PHE A 158 -8.37 -4.63 10.52
CA PHE A 158 -8.18 -3.18 10.65
C PHE A 158 -9.05 -2.63 11.78
N LEU A 159 -10.36 -2.88 11.74
CA LEU A 159 -11.29 -2.36 12.75
C LEU A 159 -10.94 -2.89 14.15
N ILE A 160 -10.75 -4.21 14.30
CA ILE A 160 -10.46 -4.83 15.61
C ILE A 160 -9.18 -4.27 16.21
N LEU A 161 -8.08 -4.21 15.44
CA LEU A 161 -6.80 -3.75 15.97
C LEU A 161 -6.81 -2.26 16.31
N HIS A 162 -7.50 -1.42 15.53
CA HIS A 162 -7.62 0.01 15.85
C HIS A 162 -8.54 0.25 17.05
N THR A 163 -9.60 -0.55 17.23
CA THR A 163 -10.43 -0.48 18.45
C THR A 163 -9.61 -0.88 19.68
N ILE A 164 -8.82 -1.96 19.62
CA ILE A 164 -7.94 -2.35 20.73
C ILE A 164 -6.92 -1.25 21.03
N ALA A 165 -6.26 -0.72 19.99
CA ALA A 165 -5.29 0.37 20.16
C ALA A 165 -5.94 1.63 20.77
N PHE A 166 -7.18 1.94 20.37
CA PHE A 166 -7.95 3.06 20.94
C PHE A 166 -8.28 2.82 22.41
N SER A 167 -8.72 1.62 22.78
CA SER A 167 -9.02 1.28 24.18
C SER A 167 -7.79 1.42 25.09
N ILE A 168 -6.62 0.94 24.63
CA ILE A 168 -5.35 1.08 25.37
C ILE A 168 -4.99 2.56 25.47
N TYR A 169 -4.98 3.29 24.34
CA TYR A 169 -4.68 4.72 24.29
C TYR A 169 -5.54 5.55 25.25
N MET A 170 -6.82 5.22 25.37
CA MET A 170 -7.74 5.93 26.27
C MET A 170 -7.44 5.65 27.75
N GLY A 171 -6.95 4.46 28.08
CA GLY A 171 -6.67 4.02 29.45
C GLY A 171 -5.35 4.49 30.04
N GLU A 172 -4.40 4.96 29.21
CA GLU A 172 -3.10 5.46 29.65
C GLU A 172 -3.13 6.97 29.93
N ASP A 173 -2.43 7.48 30.95
CA ASP A 173 -2.37 8.90 31.30
C ASP A 173 -0.96 9.40 31.70
N ASP A 174 0.07 8.57 31.50
CA ASP A 174 1.43 8.77 32.01
C ASP A 174 2.44 9.29 30.96
N GLY A 175 1.97 9.63 29.75
CA GLY A 175 2.79 10.05 28.62
C GLY A 175 3.08 8.93 27.61
N THR A 176 2.71 7.68 27.90
CA THR A 176 2.80 6.56 26.94
C THR A 176 1.82 6.70 25.77
N GLU A 177 0.80 7.55 25.88
CA GLU A 177 -0.20 7.79 24.84
C GLU A 177 0.42 8.24 23.52
N ALA A 178 1.50 9.02 23.60
CA ALA A 178 2.27 9.46 22.45
C ALA A 178 2.89 8.30 21.66
N ALA A 179 3.39 7.28 22.36
CA ALA A 179 3.92 6.08 21.71
C ALA A 179 2.80 5.28 21.03
N ILE A 180 1.64 5.18 21.69
CA ILE A 180 0.48 4.48 21.13
C ILE A 180 -0.05 5.19 19.88
N LEU A 181 -0.09 6.52 19.85
CA LEU A 181 -0.46 7.28 18.65
C LEU A 181 0.48 7.03 17.47
N VAL A 182 1.79 6.98 17.71
CA VAL A 182 2.77 6.66 16.67
C VAL A 182 2.57 5.23 16.16
N LEU A 183 2.40 4.26 17.07
CA LEU A 183 2.13 2.87 16.71
C LEU A 183 0.81 2.72 15.93
N ASN A 184 -0.23 3.44 16.32
CA ASN A 184 -1.50 3.48 15.61
C ASN A 184 -1.36 4.06 14.19
N GLY A 185 -0.60 5.15 14.03
CA GLY A 185 -0.29 5.70 12.72
C GLY A 185 0.51 4.72 11.84
N LEU A 186 1.48 4.00 12.40
CA LEU A 186 2.25 2.97 11.69
C LEU A 186 1.35 1.79 11.29
N LEU A 187 0.46 1.36 12.19
CA LEU A 187 -0.52 0.31 11.92
C LEU A 187 -1.48 0.72 10.80
N ALA A 188 -2.02 1.94 10.85
CA ALA A 188 -2.87 2.50 9.81
C ALA A 188 -2.16 2.52 8.45
N TYR A 189 -0.90 2.99 8.43
CA TYR A 189 -0.08 3.00 7.22
C TYR A 189 0.11 1.59 6.64
N LEU A 190 0.40 0.60 7.48
CA LEU A 190 0.55 -0.81 7.06
C LEU A 190 -0.72 -1.31 6.35
N PHE A 191 -1.90 -1.05 6.91
CA PHE A 191 -3.16 -1.46 6.29
C PHE A 191 -3.46 -0.73 4.99
N ILE A 192 -3.25 0.59 4.94
CA ILE A 192 -3.39 1.37 3.70
C ILE A 192 -2.44 0.83 2.62
N TRP A 193 -1.22 0.46 3.01
CA TRP A 193 -0.25 -0.14 2.11
C TRP A 193 -0.70 -1.53 1.61
N ILE A 194 -1.31 -2.38 2.45
CA ILE A 194 -1.90 -3.65 2.02
C ILE A 194 -3.06 -3.42 1.02
N GLU A 195 -3.97 -2.50 1.33
CA GLU A 195 -5.12 -2.09 0.50
C GLU A 195 -4.71 -1.47 -0.85
N SER A 196 -3.48 -0.96 -0.95
CA SER A 196 -2.93 -0.47 -2.20
C SER A 196 -2.65 -1.58 -3.23
N GLY A 197 -2.66 -2.86 -2.82
CA GLY A 197 -2.84 -4.00 -3.73
C GLY A 197 -1.58 -4.70 -4.24
N VAL A 198 -0.37 -4.17 -3.99
CA VAL A 198 0.90 -4.73 -4.53
C VAL A 198 1.11 -6.19 -4.11
N ILE A 199 1.08 -6.43 -2.81
CA ILE A 199 1.34 -7.76 -2.24
C ILE A 199 0.20 -8.74 -2.49
N PRO A 200 -1.08 -8.38 -2.21
CA PRO A 200 -2.14 -9.37 -2.31
C PRO A 200 -2.45 -9.75 -3.76
N LEU A 201 -2.26 -8.86 -4.74
CA LEU A 201 -2.50 -9.18 -6.16
C LEU A 201 -1.50 -10.23 -6.66
N THR A 202 -0.19 -9.96 -6.49
CA THR A 202 0.89 -10.88 -6.90
C THR A 202 0.77 -12.22 -6.19
N TYR A 203 0.52 -12.21 -4.88
CA TYR A 203 0.32 -13.43 -4.09
C TYR A 203 -0.90 -14.22 -4.56
N ALA A 204 -2.04 -13.55 -4.79
CA ALA A 204 -3.27 -14.21 -5.20
C ALA A 204 -3.15 -14.84 -6.60
N TYR A 205 -2.41 -14.21 -7.52
CA TYR A 205 -2.10 -14.82 -8.82
C TYR A 205 -1.19 -16.05 -8.66
N GLN A 206 -0.09 -15.94 -7.90
CA GLN A 206 0.84 -17.07 -7.68
C GLN A 206 0.17 -18.28 -7.02
N LYS A 207 -0.79 -18.05 -6.11
CA LYS A 207 -1.58 -19.11 -5.47
C LYS A 207 -2.75 -19.62 -6.32
N LYS A 208 -2.90 -19.14 -7.56
CA LYS A 208 -4.00 -19.48 -8.48
C LYS A 208 -5.38 -19.21 -7.86
N TYR A 209 -5.48 -18.13 -7.10
CA TYR A 209 -6.77 -17.57 -6.67
C TYR A 209 -7.33 -16.63 -7.74
N LEU A 210 -6.41 -15.97 -8.45
CA LEU A 210 -6.67 -15.16 -9.62
C LEU A 210 -6.11 -15.84 -10.85
N GLU A 211 -6.88 -15.88 -11.92
CA GLU A 211 -6.45 -16.35 -13.24
C GLU A 211 -6.55 -15.23 -14.25
N PHE A 212 -5.64 -15.23 -15.22
CA PHE A 212 -5.69 -14.26 -16.31
C PHE A 212 -6.94 -14.52 -17.16
N LYS A 213 -7.75 -13.48 -17.37
CA LYS A 213 -8.94 -13.54 -18.22
C LYS A 213 -8.69 -12.89 -19.56
N GLU A 214 -8.32 -11.61 -19.56
CA GLU A 214 -8.14 -10.84 -20.78
C GLU A 214 -7.27 -9.59 -20.56
N LEU A 215 -6.79 -9.02 -21.67
CA LEU A 215 -6.10 -7.73 -21.73
C LEU A 215 -6.92 -6.77 -22.60
N LYS A 216 -7.47 -5.73 -22.00
CA LYS A 216 -8.23 -4.68 -22.69
C LYS A 216 -7.31 -3.51 -23.06
N LYS A 217 -7.43 -2.98 -24.28
CA LYS A 217 -6.78 -1.72 -24.66
C LYS A 217 -7.66 -0.55 -24.24
N LEU A 218 -7.05 0.49 -23.67
CA LEU A 218 -7.71 1.74 -23.30
C LEU A 218 -7.57 2.81 -24.39
#